data_AF-A0AAV3ZEB4-F1
#
_entry.id   AF-A0AAV3ZEB4-F1
#
_cell.length_a   1.000
_cell.length_b   1.000
_cell.length_c   1.000
_cell.angle_alpha   90.00
_cell.angle_beta   90.00
_cell.angle_gamma   90.00
#
_symmetry.space_group_name_H-M   'P 1'
#
loop_
_entity.id
_entity.type
_entity.pdbx_description
1 polymer ?
#
loop_
_entity_poly.entity_id
_entity_poly.type
_entity_poly.pdbx_seq_one_letter_code
_entity_poly.pdbx_strand_id
1 'polypeptide(L)'
;MESGLDLPITGVCVVSDPSQCPPNYTVIDKTYDRPEDADLWKDGLFTRRVMRYLCVERQIPSQSQDVLVDVTLINERDQTPAGFAVIDQTRDTKEKATKKKCICVRWMIPSMTNDAITELIFVTRTQRRAPMGYSLVGELNNMSLCFKMGKVPRTGGSGPETQPSGPLSQGSGSSALPYSFNPVAAQGAPPVPPRPPIPGQTSVTRPGVLERTLSRTGGAVHALSGIEWKLNPQYKTLMDLKDVTIPFVRGKTLMEIENEYSYDYTVEQSVSRTATLS
;
A
#
# COMPACT_ATOMS: atom_id res chain seq x y z
N MET A 1 -17.05 8.45 -21.01
CA MET A 1 -16.83 8.33 -19.56
C MET A 1 -15.41 7.79 -19.38
N GLU A 2 -14.41 8.67 -19.37
CA GLU A 2 -12.98 8.30 -19.24
C GLU A 2 -12.33 8.98 -18.02
N SER A 3 -13.05 9.83 -17.30
CA SER A 3 -12.52 10.72 -16.26
C SER A 3 -12.04 10.01 -14.98
N GLY A 4 -12.18 8.69 -14.86
CA GLY A 4 -11.79 7.92 -13.68
C GLY A 4 -10.51 7.09 -13.82
N LEU A 5 -9.95 6.95 -15.02
CA LEU A 5 -8.79 6.07 -15.26
C LEU A 5 -7.47 6.63 -14.71
N ASP A 6 -7.38 7.94 -14.51
CA ASP A 6 -6.20 8.60 -13.95
C ASP A 6 -6.27 8.73 -12.41
N LEU A 7 -7.35 8.26 -11.79
CA LEU A 7 -7.47 8.26 -10.33
C LEU A 7 -6.72 7.05 -9.73
N PRO A 8 -6.09 7.21 -8.55
CA PRO A 8 -5.46 6.10 -7.84
C PRO A 8 -6.43 4.95 -7.59
N ILE A 9 -5.93 3.71 -7.73
CA ILE A 9 -6.66 2.53 -7.26
C ILE A 9 -6.59 2.51 -5.75
N THR A 10 -7.75 2.51 -5.11
CA THR A 10 -7.90 2.50 -3.64
C THR A 10 -8.53 1.22 -3.12
N GLY A 11 -8.92 0.33 -4.03
CA GLY A 11 -9.46 -0.98 -3.68
C GLY A 11 -9.22 -1.99 -4.79
N VAL A 12 -8.85 -3.22 -4.42
CA VAL A 12 -8.71 -4.35 -5.33
C VAL A 12 -9.34 -5.58 -4.68
N CYS A 13 -10.16 -6.31 -5.44
CA CYS A 13 -10.68 -7.60 -5.01
C CYS A 13 -10.93 -8.52 -6.21
N VAL A 14 -11.20 -9.79 -5.94
CA VAL A 14 -11.62 -10.76 -6.97
C VAL A 14 -13.05 -11.19 -6.69
N VAL A 15 -13.86 -11.35 -7.73
CA VAL A 15 -15.22 -11.91 -7.64
C VAL A 15 -15.34 -13.18 -8.47
N SER A 16 -16.27 -14.07 -8.12
CA SER A 16 -16.57 -15.27 -8.89
C SER A 16 -17.58 -15.04 -10.03
N ASP A 17 -18.42 -14.01 -9.88
CA ASP A 17 -19.38 -13.57 -10.89
C ASP A 17 -19.18 -12.06 -11.17
N PRO A 18 -18.93 -11.63 -12.42
CA PRO A 18 -18.83 -10.22 -12.79
C PRO A 18 -20.03 -9.38 -12.35
N SER A 19 -21.23 -9.98 -12.28
CA SER A 19 -22.45 -9.29 -11.83
C SER A 19 -22.42 -8.93 -10.34
N GLN A 20 -21.56 -9.58 -9.56
CA GLN A 20 -21.33 -9.34 -8.13
C GLN A 20 -20.17 -8.36 -7.89
N CYS A 21 -19.75 -7.61 -8.92
CA CYS A 21 -18.79 -6.52 -8.76
C CYS A 21 -19.31 -5.53 -7.69
N PRO A 22 -18.50 -5.19 -6.67
CA PRO A 22 -18.95 -4.33 -5.59
C PRO A 22 -19.35 -2.92 -6.09
N PRO A 23 -20.22 -2.21 -5.37
CA PRO A 23 -20.52 -0.81 -5.67
C PRO A 23 -19.24 0.03 -5.73
N ASN A 24 -19.13 0.92 -6.72
CA ASN A 24 -17.96 1.77 -7.01
C ASN A 24 -16.70 1.04 -7.54
N TYR A 25 -16.78 -0.27 -7.78
CA TYR A 25 -15.72 -1.02 -8.45
C TYR A 25 -16.06 -1.19 -9.92
N THR A 26 -15.03 -1.31 -10.75
CA THR A 26 -15.13 -1.74 -12.14
C THR A 26 -14.50 -3.12 -12.27
N VAL A 27 -15.21 -4.03 -12.93
CA VAL A 27 -14.69 -5.37 -13.26
C VAL A 27 -13.75 -5.28 -14.46
N ILE A 28 -12.68 -6.07 -14.43
CA ILE A 28 -11.77 -6.30 -15.55
C ILE A 28 -12.09 -7.69 -16.08
N ASP A 29 -13.06 -7.76 -17.00
CA ASP A 29 -13.59 -8.99 -17.60
C ASP A 29 -13.10 -9.23 -19.03
N LYS A 30 -12.38 -8.26 -19.59
CA LYS A 30 -11.76 -8.34 -20.92
C LYS A 30 -10.29 -7.96 -20.89
N THR A 31 -9.51 -8.58 -21.77
CA THR A 31 -8.13 -8.15 -22.01
C THR A 31 -8.11 -6.79 -22.73
N TYR A 32 -7.03 -6.04 -22.53
CA TYR A 32 -6.89 -4.66 -23.03
C TYR A 32 -6.62 -4.59 -24.53
N ASP A 33 -5.85 -5.55 -25.06
CA ASP A 33 -5.41 -5.58 -26.46
C ASP A 33 -6.43 -6.21 -27.41
N ARG A 34 -7.23 -7.14 -26.90
CA ARG A 34 -8.34 -7.80 -27.62
C ARG A 34 -9.51 -8.01 -26.66
N PRO A 35 -10.76 -8.07 -27.11
CA PRO A 35 -11.91 -8.34 -26.25
C PRO A 35 -12.03 -9.82 -25.85
N GLU A 36 -10.92 -10.47 -25.48
CA GLU A 36 -10.88 -11.83 -24.94
C GLU A 36 -11.23 -11.83 -23.45
N ASP A 37 -11.79 -12.94 -22.95
CA ASP A 37 -12.23 -13.08 -21.55
C ASP A 37 -11.05 -13.03 -20.58
N ALA A 38 -11.12 -12.15 -19.56
CA ALA A 38 -10.06 -11.96 -18.57
C ALA A 38 -10.25 -12.80 -17.30
N ASP A 39 -10.68 -14.06 -17.44
CA ASP A 39 -10.82 -15.00 -16.33
C ASP A 39 -9.44 -15.34 -15.73
N LEU A 40 -9.31 -15.21 -14.41
CA LEU A 40 -8.06 -15.48 -13.68
C LEU A 40 -7.86 -16.98 -13.40
N TRP A 41 -8.86 -17.82 -13.67
CA TRP A 41 -8.85 -19.23 -13.30
C TRP A 41 -8.66 -20.17 -14.49
N LYS A 42 -7.71 -21.11 -14.36
CA LYS A 42 -7.52 -22.20 -15.33
C LYS A 42 -8.27 -23.46 -14.91
N ASP A 43 -9.31 -23.79 -15.65
CA ASP A 43 -9.99 -25.07 -15.52
C ASP A 43 -9.08 -26.25 -15.89
N GLY A 44 -9.31 -27.39 -15.23
CA GLY A 44 -8.76 -28.68 -15.64
C GLY A 44 -9.71 -29.41 -16.59
N LEU A 45 -9.18 -30.38 -17.34
CA LEU A 45 -9.92 -31.16 -18.34
C LEU A 45 -11.18 -31.88 -17.80
N PHE A 46 -11.24 -32.14 -16.49
CA PHE A 46 -12.34 -32.86 -15.83
C PHE A 46 -12.90 -32.11 -14.61
N THR A 47 -12.61 -30.81 -14.46
CA THR A 47 -13.12 -30.02 -13.34
C THR A 47 -14.30 -29.17 -13.76
N ARG A 48 -15.21 -28.89 -12.82
CA ARG A 48 -16.24 -27.86 -13.02
C ARG A 48 -15.59 -26.53 -13.37
N ARG A 49 -16.22 -25.77 -14.27
CA ARG A 49 -15.84 -24.41 -14.63
C ARG A 49 -15.88 -23.51 -13.40
N VAL A 50 -14.77 -22.85 -13.12
CA VAL A 50 -14.64 -21.83 -12.07
C VAL A 50 -14.19 -20.55 -12.75
N MET A 51 -14.88 -19.45 -12.47
CA MET A 51 -14.59 -18.15 -13.05
C MET A 51 -14.16 -17.19 -11.96
N ARG A 52 -13.19 -16.33 -12.25
CA ARG A 52 -12.61 -15.35 -11.33
C ARG A 52 -12.27 -14.08 -12.08
N TYR A 53 -12.71 -12.94 -11.58
CA TYR A 53 -12.50 -11.64 -12.22
C TYR A 53 -11.96 -10.61 -11.24
N LEU A 54 -10.97 -9.85 -11.68
CA LEU A 54 -10.40 -8.76 -10.89
C LEU A 54 -11.35 -7.56 -10.93
N CYS A 55 -11.57 -6.92 -9.79
CA CYS A 55 -12.35 -5.71 -9.64
C CYS A 55 -11.49 -4.64 -8.96
N VAL A 56 -11.60 -3.40 -9.45
CA VAL A 56 -10.81 -2.27 -8.94
C VAL A 56 -11.70 -1.07 -8.65
N GLU A 57 -11.42 -0.39 -7.55
CA GLU A 57 -12.04 0.89 -7.17
C GLU A 57 -11.03 2.01 -7.41
N ARG A 58 -11.48 3.10 -8.05
CA ARG A 58 -10.66 4.27 -8.36
C ARG A 58 -11.32 5.51 -7.81
N GLN A 59 -10.64 6.22 -6.92
CA GLN A 59 -11.16 7.38 -6.22
C GLN A 59 -10.06 8.38 -5.91
N ILE A 60 -10.43 9.64 -5.68
CA ILE A 60 -9.54 10.59 -5.01
C ILE A 60 -9.40 10.10 -3.56
N PRO A 61 -8.20 9.73 -3.09
CA PRO A 61 -8.04 9.12 -1.79
C PRO A 61 -8.32 10.13 -0.68
N SER A 62 -9.12 9.73 0.31
CA SER A 62 -9.24 10.45 1.58
C SER A 62 -8.01 10.19 2.47
N GLN A 63 -7.84 10.95 3.55
CA GLN A 63 -6.70 10.76 4.47
C GLN A 63 -6.64 9.36 5.11
N SER A 64 -7.77 8.64 5.18
CA SER A 64 -7.87 7.30 5.78
C SER A 64 -7.86 6.17 4.75
N GLN A 65 -7.73 6.48 3.46
CA GLN A 65 -7.84 5.49 2.39
C GLN A 65 -6.49 5.34 1.70
N ASP A 66 -5.88 4.18 1.86
CA ASP A 66 -4.62 3.87 1.22
C ASP A 66 -4.78 3.76 -0.30
N VAL A 67 -3.66 4.00 -0.98
CA VAL A 67 -3.55 3.83 -2.44
C VAL A 67 -2.68 2.63 -2.77
N LEU A 68 -3.02 1.96 -3.86
CA LEU A 68 -2.25 0.84 -4.38
C LEU A 68 -0.93 1.37 -4.97
N VAL A 69 0.20 0.95 -4.44
CA VAL A 69 1.52 1.39 -4.92
C VAL A 69 2.31 0.31 -5.61
N ASP A 70 1.90 -0.96 -5.46
CA ASP A 70 2.55 -2.08 -6.15
C ASP A 70 1.65 -3.31 -6.21
N VAL A 71 1.91 -4.15 -7.19
CA VAL A 71 1.27 -5.44 -7.40
C VAL A 71 2.30 -6.45 -7.88
N THR A 72 2.25 -7.66 -7.33
CA THR A 72 3.14 -8.74 -7.73
C THR A 72 2.41 -10.08 -7.79
N LEU A 73 3.00 -11.04 -8.50
CA LEU A 73 2.51 -12.41 -8.62
C LEU A 73 3.53 -13.37 -7.99
N ILE A 74 3.07 -14.17 -7.02
CA ILE A 74 3.87 -15.22 -6.40
C ILE A 74 3.24 -16.59 -6.66
N ASN A 75 3.99 -17.69 -6.53
CA ASN A 75 3.35 -19.01 -6.53
C ASN A 75 2.59 -19.23 -5.22
N GLU A 76 1.57 -20.10 -5.23
CA GLU A 76 0.72 -20.34 -4.05
C GLU A 76 1.46 -20.80 -2.78
N ARG A 77 2.64 -21.40 -2.94
CA ARG A 77 3.45 -21.92 -1.83
C ARG A 77 4.58 -20.98 -1.42
N ASP A 78 4.79 -19.91 -2.18
CA ASP A 78 5.84 -18.96 -1.91
C ASP A 78 5.43 -18.06 -0.74
N GLN A 79 6.41 -17.57 0.01
CA GLN A 79 6.15 -16.63 1.09
C GLN A 79 5.69 -15.28 0.52
N THR A 80 4.67 -14.67 1.14
CA THR A 80 4.23 -13.32 0.81
C THR A 80 5.39 -12.31 1.02
N PRO A 81 5.74 -11.50 0.01
CA PRO A 81 6.79 -10.50 0.15
C PRO A 81 6.46 -9.48 1.26
N ALA A 82 7.49 -8.95 1.92
CA ALA A 82 7.32 -7.98 3.00
C ALA A 82 6.56 -6.73 2.51
N GLY A 83 5.55 -6.31 3.29
CA GLY A 83 4.70 -5.16 2.95
C GLY A 83 3.60 -5.44 1.93
N PHE A 84 3.48 -6.68 1.42
CA PHE A 84 2.37 -7.07 0.55
C PHE A 84 1.31 -7.87 1.31
N ALA A 85 0.07 -7.77 0.86
CA ALA A 85 -1.06 -8.60 1.26
C ALA A 85 -1.52 -9.46 0.07
N VAL A 86 -1.87 -10.72 0.32
CA VAL A 86 -2.38 -11.63 -0.71
C VAL A 86 -3.88 -11.44 -0.88
N ILE A 87 -4.36 -11.41 -2.12
CA ILE A 87 -5.79 -11.56 -2.43
C ILE A 87 -6.07 -13.05 -2.57
N ASP A 88 -6.42 -13.68 -1.46
CA ASP A 88 -6.56 -15.14 -1.33
C ASP A 88 -7.99 -15.64 -1.58
N GLN A 89 -8.98 -14.81 -1.26
CA GLN A 89 -10.40 -15.13 -1.36
C GLN A 89 -11.18 -14.19 -2.27
N THR A 90 -12.22 -14.73 -2.91
CA THR A 90 -13.22 -13.94 -3.62
C THR A 90 -14.04 -13.12 -2.64
N ARG A 91 -14.42 -11.91 -3.02
CA ARG A 91 -15.16 -10.99 -2.16
C ARG A 91 -16.59 -11.46 -1.93
N ASP A 92 -17.22 -11.97 -2.99
CA ASP A 92 -18.61 -12.41 -3.08
C ASP A 92 -18.84 -13.78 -2.42
N THR A 93 -18.01 -14.78 -2.74
CA THR A 93 -18.23 -16.18 -2.33
C THR A 93 -17.28 -16.70 -1.25
N LYS A 94 -16.23 -15.93 -0.90
CA LYS A 94 -15.16 -16.36 0.04
C LYS A 94 -14.44 -17.64 -0.38
N GLU A 95 -14.48 -17.96 -1.67
CA GLU A 95 -13.76 -19.07 -2.26
C GLU A 95 -12.35 -18.63 -2.68
N LYS A 96 -11.47 -19.57 -3.02
CA LYS A 96 -10.12 -19.24 -3.48
C LYS A 96 -10.14 -18.28 -4.70
N ALA A 97 -9.39 -17.18 -4.63
CA ALA A 97 -9.40 -16.11 -5.64
C ALA A 97 -8.68 -16.49 -6.93
N THR A 98 -7.54 -17.17 -6.86
CA THR A 98 -6.70 -17.53 -8.01
C THR A 98 -6.13 -18.95 -7.89
N LYS A 99 -5.56 -19.46 -8.98
CA LYS A 99 -4.97 -20.82 -9.05
C LYS A 99 -3.55 -20.76 -9.59
N LYS A 100 -2.64 -21.58 -9.04
CA LYS A 100 -1.20 -21.69 -9.28
C LYS A 100 -0.38 -20.48 -8.82
N LYS A 101 -0.87 -19.28 -9.06
CA LYS A 101 -0.27 -18.02 -8.59
C LYS A 101 -1.27 -17.22 -7.78
N CYS A 102 -0.75 -16.37 -6.90
CA CYS A 102 -1.50 -15.44 -6.08
C CYS A 102 -1.20 -14.00 -6.48
N ILE A 103 -2.23 -13.15 -6.51
CA ILE A 103 -2.07 -11.71 -6.66
C ILE A 103 -1.76 -11.13 -5.29
N CYS A 104 -0.65 -10.40 -5.18
CA CYS A 104 -0.26 -9.70 -3.97
C CYS A 104 -0.25 -8.19 -4.25
N VAL A 105 -0.78 -7.41 -3.32
CA VAL A 105 -0.90 -5.95 -3.43
C VAL A 105 -0.18 -5.28 -2.27
N ARG A 106 0.43 -4.13 -2.53
CA ARG A 106 1.05 -3.28 -1.50
C ARG A 106 0.33 -1.94 -1.46
N TRP A 107 -0.17 -1.61 -0.27
CA TRP A 107 -0.88 -0.38 0.03
C TRP A 107 0.05 0.63 0.69
N MET A 108 -0.24 1.91 0.51
CA MET A 108 0.48 3.00 1.17
C MET A 108 -0.45 4.17 1.45
N ILE A 109 -0.24 4.82 2.60
CA ILE A 109 -0.93 6.05 2.96
C ILE A 109 -0.61 7.12 1.90
N PRO A 110 -1.60 7.88 1.37
CA PRO A 110 -1.40 8.82 0.26
C PRO A 110 -0.30 9.86 0.51
N SER A 111 -0.09 10.28 1.76
CA SER A 111 0.93 11.26 2.13
C SER A 111 2.37 10.74 1.98
N MET A 112 2.57 9.42 1.93
CA MET A 112 3.88 8.76 1.88
C MET A 112 4.34 8.45 0.45
N THR A 113 3.53 8.77 -0.57
CA THR A 113 3.89 8.57 -1.98
C THR A 113 3.45 9.75 -2.85
N ASN A 114 4.11 9.93 -4.00
CA ASN A 114 3.68 10.87 -5.03
C ASN A 114 2.92 10.19 -6.17
N ASP A 115 3.14 8.89 -6.34
CA ASP A 115 2.63 8.09 -7.44
C ASP A 115 1.95 6.83 -6.90
N ALA A 116 0.87 6.42 -7.55
CA ALA A 116 0.12 5.21 -7.25
C ALA A 116 -0.27 4.52 -8.55
N ILE A 117 -0.63 3.24 -8.47
CA ILE A 117 -1.19 2.52 -9.59
C ILE A 117 -2.59 3.08 -9.85
N THR A 118 -2.81 3.56 -11.08
CA THR A 118 -4.12 4.06 -11.54
C THR A 118 -4.84 3.04 -12.43
N GLU A 119 -4.11 2.09 -13.01
CA GLU A 119 -4.68 1.10 -13.92
C GLU A 119 -4.04 -0.27 -13.76
N LEU A 120 -4.88 -1.30 -13.75
CA LEU A 120 -4.51 -2.70 -13.89
C LEU A 120 -5.18 -3.24 -15.14
N ILE A 121 -4.41 -3.91 -15.99
CA ILE A 121 -4.91 -4.52 -17.22
C ILE A 121 -4.37 -5.93 -17.39
N PHE A 122 -5.13 -6.76 -18.08
CA PHE A 122 -4.64 -8.02 -18.63
C PHE A 122 -4.42 -7.86 -20.13
N VAL A 123 -3.30 -8.36 -20.64
CA VAL A 123 -3.07 -8.48 -22.09
C VAL A 123 -2.92 -9.94 -22.48
N THR A 124 -3.34 -10.29 -23.69
CA THR A 124 -3.18 -11.66 -24.19
C THR A 124 -1.71 -12.07 -24.22
N ARG A 125 -1.41 -13.37 -24.06
CA ARG A 125 -0.02 -13.89 -24.14
C ARG A 125 0.67 -13.57 -25.46
N THR A 126 -0.07 -13.31 -26.53
CA THR A 126 0.52 -12.94 -27.83
C THR A 126 1.25 -11.61 -27.74
N GLN A 127 0.79 -10.71 -26.88
CA GLN A 127 1.47 -9.46 -26.57
C GLN A 127 2.53 -9.70 -25.50
N ARG A 128 3.78 -9.93 -25.94
CA ARG A 128 4.91 -10.27 -25.05
C ARG A 128 5.47 -9.10 -24.25
N ARG A 129 5.15 -7.86 -24.63
CA ARG A 129 5.60 -6.64 -23.96
C ARG A 129 4.40 -5.86 -23.44
N ALA A 130 4.54 -5.25 -22.28
CA ALA A 130 3.52 -4.34 -21.76
C ALA A 130 3.23 -3.23 -22.80
N PRO A 131 1.97 -2.78 -22.93
CA PRO A 131 1.63 -1.60 -23.73
C PRO A 131 2.42 -0.37 -23.28
N MET A 132 2.53 0.63 -24.15
CA MET A 132 3.27 1.86 -23.85
C MET A 132 2.68 2.56 -22.61
N GLY A 133 3.53 2.92 -21.64
CA GLY A 133 3.10 3.50 -20.36
C GLY A 133 2.73 2.49 -19.27
N TYR A 134 2.73 1.19 -19.57
CA TYR A 134 2.48 0.12 -18.61
C TYR A 134 3.75 -0.65 -18.25
N SER A 135 3.77 -1.19 -17.03
CA SER A 135 4.80 -2.10 -16.53
C SER A 135 4.24 -3.52 -16.44
N LEU A 136 5.04 -4.51 -16.89
CA LEU A 136 4.68 -5.93 -16.82
C LEU A 136 4.91 -6.47 -15.40
N VAL A 137 3.89 -7.10 -14.82
CA VAL A 137 3.98 -7.78 -13.51
C VAL A 137 4.37 -9.24 -13.70
N GLY A 138 3.67 -9.93 -14.59
CA GLY A 138 3.88 -11.34 -14.87
C GLY A 138 2.64 -12.04 -15.42
N GLU A 139 2.77 -13.33 -15.68
CA GLU A 139 1.71 -14.12 -16.31
C GLU A 139 0.79 -14.81 -15.29
N LEU A 140 -0.53 -14.69 -15.47
CA LEU A 140 -1.60 -15.37 -14.74
C LEU A 140 -2.65 -15.89 -15.74
N ASN A 141 -3.00 -17.18 -15.66
CA ASN A 141 -3.92 -17.86 -16.58
C ASN A 141 -3.68 -17.61 -18.08
N ASN A 142 -2.43 -17.69 -18.54
CA ASN A 142 -2.04 -17.40 -19.92
C ASN A 142 -2.32 -15.94 -20.37
N MET A 143 -2.47 -15.00 -19.44
CA MET A 143 -2.53 -13.56 -19.71
C MET A 143 -1.44 -12.86 -18.91
N SER A 144 -0.98 -11.71 -19.38
CA SER A 144 -0.01 -10.90 -18.67
C SER A 144 -0.72 -9.79 -17.90
N LEU A 145 -0.54 -9.74 -16.57
CA LEU A 145 -0.96 -8.62 -15.75
C LEU A 145 0.04 -7.47 -15.92
N CYS A 146 -0.47 -6.29 -16.23
CA CYS A 146 0.31 -5.06 -16.31
C CYS A 146 -0.35 -3.96 -15.47
N PHE A 147 0.44 -2.97 -15.06
CA PHE A 147 -0.06 -1.79 -14.36
C PHE A 147 0.47 -0.48 -14.95
N LYS A 148 -0.26 0.62 -14.73
CA LYS A 148 0.16 1.99 -15.04
C LYS A 148 0.22 2.80 -13.74
N MET A 149 1.30 3.57 -13.58
CA MET A 149 1.44 4.55 -12.49
C MET A 149 0.87 5.90 -12.92
N GLY A 150 0.32 6.62 -11.96
CA GLY A 150 -0.13 8.01 -12.11
C GLY A 150 0.05 8.78 -10.81
N LYS A 151 -0.11 10.10 -10.89
CA LYS A 151 0.08 11.02 -9.76
C LYS A 151 -1.05 10.87 -8.75
N VAL A 152 -0.72 10.85 -7.46
CA VAL A 152 -1.72 10.92 -6.40
C VAL A 152 -2.19 12.38 -6.25
N PRO A 153 -3.50 12.67 -6.42
CA PRO A 153 -4.01 14.03 -6.25
C PRO A 153 -3.73 14.56 -4.84
N ARG A 154 -3.09 15.73 -4.73
CA ARG A 154 -2.85 16.41 -3.46
C ARG A 154 -3.87 17.52 -3.29
N THR A 155 -4.72 17.43 -2.28
CA THR A 155 -5.57 18.56 -1.84
C THR A 155 -4.70 19.56 -1.10
N GLY A 156 -3.97 20.40 -1.84
CA GLY A 156 -3.13 21.44 -1.26
C GLY A 156 -2.06 21.93 -2.20
N GLY A 157 -2.31 23.10 -2.82
CA GLY A 157 -1.32 23.86 -3.57
C GLY A 157 -1.58 23.92 -5.07
N SER A 158 -2.69 24.52 -5.50
CA SER A 158 -2.69 25.29 -6.75
C SER A 158 -1.79 26.51 -6.56
N GLY A 159 -0.47 26.30 -6.53
CA GLY A 159 0.46 27.36 -6.90
C GLY A 159 0.42 27.48 -8.42
N PRO A 160 0.30 28.69 -8.99
CA PRO A 160 0.37 28.83 -10.43
C PRO A 160 1.75 28.35 -10.89
N GLU A 161 1.74 27.52 -11.93
CA GLU A 161 2.92 27.11 -12.69
C GLU A 161 3.51 28.38 -13.33
N THR A 162 4.51 28.98 -12.68
CA THR A 162 5.10 30.25 -13.14
C THR A 162 5.98 29.99 -14.36
N GLN A 163 5.42 30.17 -15.56
CA GLN A 163 6.22 30.48 -16.75
C GLN A 163 6.96 31.82 -16.52
N PRO A 164 8.22 31.98 -16.97
CA PRO A 164 8.98 33.20 -16.75
C PRO A 164 8.51 34.28 -17.74
N SER A 165 7.93 35.36 -17.24
CA SER A 165 7.61 36.56 -18.04
C SER A 165 7.69 37.83 -17.21
N GLY A 166 8.80 38.55 -17.33
CA GLY A 166 8.88 40.02 -17.30
C GLY A 166 8.65 40.77 -15.96
N PRO A 167 9.29 41.95 -15.76
CA PRO A 167 9.35 42.60 -14.45
C PRO A 167 8.22 43.61 -14.16
N LEU A 168 7.78 43.57 -12.90
CA LEU A 168 7.30 44.63 -11.99
C LEU A 168 6.42 45.79 -12.52
N SER A 169 5.24 45.94 -11.90
CA SER A 169 4.55 47.21 -11.71
C SER A 169 3.74 47.19 -10.41
N GLN A 170 3.92 48.22 -9.59
CA GLN A 170 3.29 48.47 -8.29
C GLN A 170 1.80 48.84 -8.44
N GLY A 171 0.97 48.48 -7.44
CA GLY A 171 -0.40 48.99 -7.36
C GLY A 171 -1.27 48.37 -6.26
N SER A 172 -1.26 49.01 -5.08
CA SER A 172 -2.42 49.37 -4.25
C SER A 172 -3.55 48.35 -3.96
N GLY A 173 -3.59 47.85 -2.72
CA GLY A 173 -4.68 48.15 -1.78
C GLY A 173 -6.04 47.43 -1.91
N SER A 174 -6.35 46.69 -0.83
CA SER A 174 -7.68 46.46 -0.22
C SER A 174 -8.44 45.20 -0.63
N SER A 175 -8.51 44.25 0.31
CA SER A 175 -9.73 43.46 0.54
C SER A 175 -9.84 43.08 2.01
N ALA A 176 -10.98 43.47 2.58
CA ALA A 176 -11.33 43.35 3.98
C ALA A 176 -11.62 41.89 4.37
N LEU A 177 -11.26 41.52 5.60
CA LEU A 177 -11.83 40.38 6.31
C LEU A 177 -12.57 40.91 7.55
N PRO A 178 -13.89 40.68 7.67
CA PRO A 178 -14.61 40.94 8.91
C PRO A 178 -14.73 39.63 9.72
N TYR A 179 -14.42 39.72 11.01
CA TYR A 179 -14.66 38.74 12.08
C TYR A 179 -13.78 37.48 12.10
N SER A 180 -13.38 36.90 13.22
CA SER A 180 -13.09 37.33 14.61
C SER A 180 -12.74 36.01 15.29
N PHE A 181 -11.49 35.86 15.73
CA PHE A 181 -11.12 34.78 16.65
C PHE A 181 -11.70 35.13 18.03
N ASN A 182 -12.51 34.24 18.59
CA ASN A 182 -12.91 34.32 19.99
C ASN A 182 -12.51 33.00 20.68
N PRO A 183 -11.61 33.02 21.67
CA PRO A 183 -11.32 31.85 22.50
C PRO A 183 -12.25 31.90 23.71
N VAL A 184 -13.32 31.10 23.72
CA VAL A 184 -14.07 30.86 24.95
C VAL A 184 -13.60 29.55 25.55
N ALA A 185 -12.94 29.68 26.69
CA ALA A 185 -12.76 28.63 27.66
C ALA A 185 -14.13 28.08 28.10
N ALA A 186 -14.33 26.78 27.91
CA ALA A 186 -15.33 25.97 28.59
C ALA A 186 -14.70 24.60 28.84
N GLN A 187 -14.23 24.36 30.07
CA GLN A 187 -14.97 23.65 31.11
C GLN A 187 -15.01 22.13 30.90
N GLY A 188 -14.29 21.43 31.79
CA GLY A 188 -14.69 20.14 32.37
C GLY A 188 -14.86 18.95 31.43
N ALA A 189 -13.88 18.06 31.41
CA ALA A 189 -14.11 16.67 31.01
C ALA A 189 -15.19 16.04 31.91
N PRO A 190 -16.21 15.33 31.37
CA PRO A 190 -17.14 14.60 32.20
C PRO A 190 -16.46 13.34 32.79
N PRO A 191 -16.77 12.93 34.03
CA PRO A 191 -16.20 11.73 34.63
C PRO A 191 -16.80 10.47 34.01
N VAL A 192 -15.93 9.52 33.64
CA VAL A 192 -16.30 8.17 33.22
C VAL A 192 -16.77 7.38 34.46
N PRO A 193 -17.92 6.69 34.43
CA PRO A 193 -18.37 5.86 35.56
C PRO A 193 -17.51 4.59 35.71
N PRO A 194 -17.26 4.09 36.94
CA PRO A 194 -16.50 2.86 37.15
C PRO A 194 -17.30 1.63 36.70
N ARG A 195 -16.65 0.75 35.94
CA ARG A 195 -17.19 -0.56 35.54
C ARG A 195 -17.18 -1.51 36.75
N PRO A 196 -18.26 -2.27 37.03
CA PRO A 196 -18.29 -3.25 38.12
C PRO A 196 -17.38 -4.47 37.83
N PRO A 197 -16.83 -5.11 38.87
CA PRO A 197 -15.93 -6.27 38.71
C PRO A 197 -16.72 -7.54 38.33
N ILE A 198 -16.20 -8.28 37.35
CA ILE A 198 -16.64 -9.63 37.02
C ILE A 198 -15.93 -10.60 37.99
N PRO A 199 -16.65 -11.42 38.77
CA PRO A 199 -16.02 -12.39 39.66
C PRO A 199 -15.58 -13.63 38.89
N GLY A 200 -14.35 -14.08 39.13
CA GLY A 200 -13.93 -15.45 38.83
C GLY A 200 -12.96 -15.59 37.66
N GLN A 201 -11.69 -15.29 37.91
CA GLN A 201 -10.60 -16.11 37.37
C GLN A 201 -9.41 -16.03 38.33
N THR A 202 -9.38 -17.00 39.23
CA THR A 202 -8.22 -17.34 40.05
C THR A 202 -7.05 -17.70 39.13
N SER A 203 -5.95 -16.99 39.32
CA SER A 203 -4.60 -17.37 38.92
C SER A 203 -4.30 -18.81 39.37
N VAL A 204 -4.10 -19.72 38.43
CA VAL A 204 -3.49 -21.02 38.70
C VAL A 204 -2.30 -21.20 37.76
N THR A 205 -1.14 -20.97 38.35
CA THR A 205 0.19 -21.46 37.99
C THR A 205 0.09 -22.89 37.45
N ARG A 206 0.56 -23.14 36.22
CA ARG A 206 0.66 -24.51 35.69
C ARG A 206 2.11 -25.00 35.74
N PRO A 207 2.44 -25.99 36.59
CA PRO A 207 3.72 -26.67 36.55
C PRO A 207 3.71 -27.79 35.49
N GLY A 208 4.89 -28.07 34.93
CA GLY A 208 5.37 -29.44 34.73
C GLY A 208 4.74 -30.28 33.61
N VAL A 209 5.53 -30.42 32.55
CA VAL A 209 5.65 -31.54 31.59
C VAL A 209 5.01 -32.87 32.02
N LEU A 210 4.17 -33.43 31.14
CA LEU A 210 4.01 -34.86 30.91
C LEU A 210 3.43 -35.06 29.50
N GLU A 211 4.29 -35.11 28.49
CA GLU A 211 3.90 -35.55 27.16
C GLU A 211 4.39 -36.99 26.97
N ARG A 212 3.48 -37.94 27.21
CA ARG A 212 3.65 -39.33 26.78
C ARG A 212 2.54 -39.70 25.79
N THR A 213 2.98 -39.72 24.53
CA THR A 213 2.92 -40.88 23.63
C THR A 213 1.59 -41.15 22.90
N LEU A 214 1.73 -41.06 21.55
CA LEU A 214 1.06 -41.78 20.46
C LEU A 214 -0.22 -41.19 19.86
N SER A 215 -0.08 -40.76 18.59
CA SER A 215 -0.92 -41.29 17.50
C SER A 215 -0.16 -41.22 16.17
N ARG A 216 0.00 -42.39 15.57
CA ARG A 216 0.56 -42.68 14.24
C ARG A 216 -0.27 -41.99 13.15
N THR A 217 0.36 -41.10 12.37
CA THR A 217 0.20 -40.98 10.91
C THR A 217 1.20 -39.93 10.39
N GLY A 218 2.27 -40.38 9.73
CA GLY A 218 3.02 -39.66 8.68
C GLY A 218 3.28 -38.15 8.82
N GLY A 219 3.46 -37.62 10.03
CA GLY A 219 3.70 -36.20 10.25
C GLY A 219 5.10 -35.83 9.80
N ALA A 220 5.20 -34.94 8.81
CA ALA A 220 6.44 -34.28 8.45
C ALA A 220 7.03 -33.65 9.72
N VAL A 221 8.08 -34.26 10.25
CA VAL A 221 8.83 -33.71 11.38
C VAL A 221 9.49 -32.45 10.85
N HIS A 222 8.99 -31.28 11.25
CA HIS A 222 9.61 -30.01 10.89
C HIS A 222 11.09 -30.09 11.27
N ALA A 223 12.02 -29.74 10.38
CA ALA A 223 13.46 -29.87 10.63
C ALA A 223 13.97 -29.08 11.86
N LEU A 224 13.11 -28.20 12.40
CA LEU A 224 13.35 -27.39 13.60
C LEU A 224 12.50 -27.84 14.81
N SER A 225 11.67 -28.88 14.65
CA SER A 225 10.84 -29.45 15.70
C SER A 225 11.72 -30.13 16.74
N GLY A 226 11.84 -29.52 17.92
CA GLY A 226 12.67 -30.01 19.02
C GLY A 226 14.01 -29.27 19.17
N ILE A 227 14.31 -28.29 18.31
CA ILE A 227 15.45 -27.39 18.51
C ILE A 227 14.99 -26.21 19.37
N GLU A 228 15.52 -26.12 20.58
CA GLU A 228 15.28 -24.98 21.46
C GLU A 228 15.88 -23.72 20.83
N TRP A 229 15.06 -22.67 20.68
CA TRP A 229 15.57 -21.37 20.25
C TRP A 229 16.45 -20.80 21.36
N LYS A 230 17.75 -20.67 21.08
CA LYS A 230 18.73 -20.05 21.95
C LYS A 230 19.27 -18.80 21.28
N LEU A 231 19.09 -17.66 21.94
CA LEU A 231 19.75 -16.42 21.54
C LEU A 231 21.26 -16.64 21.56
N ASN A 232 21.93 -16.31 20.45
CA ASN A 232 23.38 -16.44 20.36
C ASN A 232 24.03 -15.65 21.51
N PRO A 233 24.95 -16.25 22.29
CA PRO A 233 25.59 -15.63 23.45
C PRO A 233 26.15 -14.23 23.21
N GLN A 234 26.60 -13.93 21.99
CA GLN A 234 27.13 -12.61 21.62
C GLN A 234 26.08 -11.48 21.68
N TYR A 235 24.79 -11.82 21.68
CA TYR A 235 23.68 -10.87 21.76
C TYR A 235 22.99 -10.85 23.14
N LYS A 236 23.49 -11.61 24.12
CA LYS A 236 22.93 -11.58 25.48
C LYS A 236 22.98 -10.17 26.08
N THR A 237 24.03 -9.41 25.78
CA THR A 237 24.19 -8.02 26.18
C THR A 237 23.11 -7.09 25.63
N LEU A 238 22.46 -7.41 24.49
CA LEU A 238 21.34 -6.61 23.97
C LEU A 238 20.10 -6.67 24.85
N MET A 239 19.89 -7.77 25.58
CA MET A 239 18.80 -7.92 26.55
C MET A 239 19.10 -7.18 27.87
N ASP A 240 20.38 -6.90 28.12
CA ASP A 240 20.85 -6.15 29.29
C ASP A 240 20.96 -4.64 29.02
N LEU A 241 20.68 -4.16 27.79
CA LEU A 241 20.49 -2.73 27.51
C LEU A 241 19.19 -2.25 28.17
N LYS A 242 19.25 -2.09 29.48
CA LYS A 242 18.35 -1.24 30.26
C LYS A 242 18.94 0.17 30.13
N ASP A 243 18.10 1.12 29.73
CA ASP A 243 18.46 2.53 29.48
C ASP A 243 19.14 2.84 28.13
N VAL A 244 18.52 2.39 27.03
CA VAL A 244 18.77 3.02 25.73
C VAL A 244 18.21 4.44 25.77
N THR A 245 19.08 5.41 26.04
CA THR A 245 18.73 6.82 25.92
C THR A 245 18.71 7.18 24.44
N ILE A 246 17.53 7.15 23.84
CA ILE A 246 17.35 7.65 22.48
C ILE A 246 17.58 9.17 22.53
N PRO A 247 18.57 9.71 21.81
CA PRO A 247 18.81 11.14 21.82
C PRO A 247 17.57 11.87 21.30
N PHE A 248 17.17 12.93 22.00
CA PHE A 248 16.04 13.74 21.60
C PHE A 248 16.37 14.42 20.26
N VAL A 249 15.67 14.01 19.20
CA VAL A 249 15.75 14.68 17.91
C VAL A 249 14.84 15.90 17.96
N ARG A 250 15.44 17.09 18.03
CA ARG A 250 14.69 18.36 17.96
C ARG A 250 14.06 18.49 16.58
N GLY A 251 12.73 18.50 16.52
CA GLY A 251 12.01 18.84 15.30
C GLY A 251 12.34 20.27 14.88
N LYS A 252 12.72 20.46 13.62
CA LYS A 252 12.93 21.77 13.00
C LYS A 252 11.62 22.24 12.37
N THR A 253 11.36 23.54 12.45
CA THR A 253 10.28 24.17 11.68
C THR A 253 10.62 24.15 10.19
N LEU A 254 9.60 24.32 9.33
CA LEU A 254 9.82 24.38 7.88
C LEU A 254 10.83 25.48 7.49
N MET A 255 10.72 26.65 8.12
CA MET A 255 11.64 27.78 7.89
C MET A 255 13.08 27.47 8.31
N GLU A 256 13.28 26.75 9.41
CA GLU A 256 14.62 26.31 9.84
C GLU A 256 15.23 25.31 8.85
N ILE A 257 14.42 24.40 8.29
CA ILE A 257 14.85 23.44 7.26
C ILE A 257 15.22 24.18 5.98
N GLU A 258 14.37 25.10 5.52
CA GLU A 258 14.62 25.89 4.31
C GLU A 258 15.91 26.71 4.43
N ASN A 259 16.16 27.32 5.60
CA ASN A 259 17.38 28.09 5.82
C ASN A 259 18.65 27.22 5.88
N GLU A 260 18.58 26.03 6.50
CA GLU A 260 19.75 25.16 6.69
C GLU A 260 20.11 24.36 5.44
N TYR A 261 19.11 23.94 4.67
CA TYR A 261 19.29 23.13 3.47
C TYR A 261 18.99 23.90 2.18
N SER A 262 18.93 25.23 2.24
CA SER A 262 18.89 26.10 1.06
C SER A 262 20.11 25.81 0.19
N TYR A 263 19.85 25.31 -1.02
CA TYR A 263 20.86 25.03 -2.01
C TYR A 263 20.68 25.94 -3.22
N ASP A 264 21.64 26.84 -3.45
CA ASP A 264 21.55 27.92 -4.44
C ASP A 264 22.35 27.66 -5.73
N TYR A 265 22.89 26.45 -5.90
CA TYR A 265 23.67 26.00 -7.06
C TYR A 265 24.88 26.89 -7.42
N THR A 266 25.34 27.73 -6.50
CA THR A 266 26.46 28.66 -6.75
C THR A 266 27.76 27.93 -7.06
N VAL A 267 27.98 26.79 -6.41
CA VAL A 267 29.13 25.91 -6.64
C VAL A 267 29.15 25.40 -8.08
N GLU A 268 28.04 24.85 -8.58
CA GLU A 268 27.93 24.32 -9.93
C GLU A 268 28.02 25.41 -11.01
N GLN A 269 27.43 26.57 -10.74
CA GLN A 269 27.55 27.71 -11.64
C GLN A 269 29.00 28.18 -11.74
N SER A 270 29.78 28.12 -10.67
CA SER A 270 31.20 28.48 -10.68
C SER A 270 32.07 27.50 -11.49
N VAL A 271 31.79 26.20 -11.39
CA VAL A 271 32.45 25.16 -12.18
C VAL A 271 32.11 25.31 -13.67
N SER A 272 30.84 25.56 -13.99
CA SER A 272 30.38 25.72 -15.37
C SER A 272 30.98 26.94 -16.06
N ARG A 273 31.12 28.07 -15.35
CA ARG A 273 31.77 29.29 -15.88
C ARG A 273 33.27 29.10 -16.14
N THR A 274 33.94 28.33 -15.29
CA THR A 274 35.38 28.06 -15.45
C THR A 274 35.64 27.15 -16.65
N ALA A 275 34.74 26.19 -16.92
CA ALA A 275 34.83 25.31 -18.08
C ALA A 275 34.59 26.00 -19.43
N THR A 276 33.98 27.19 -19.45
CA THR A 276 33.75 27.96 -20.69
C THR A 276 34.90 28.91 -21.04
N LEU A 277 35.89 29.07 -20.17
CA LEU A 277 37.04 29.97 -20.34
C LEU A 277 38.35 29.22 -20.64
N SER A 278 38.28 27.91 -20.91
CA SER A 278 39.42 27.07 -21.32
C SER A 278 39.34 26.68 -22.78
#